data_AF-A0A349NZ95-F1
#
_entry.id   AF-A0A349NZ95-F1
#
_cell.length_a   1.000
_cell.length_b   1.000
_cell.length_c   1.000
_cell.angle_alpha   90.00
_cell.angle_beta   90.00
_cell.angle_gamma   90.00
#
_symmetry.space_group_name_H-M   'P 1'
#
loop_
_entity.id
_entity.type
_entity.pdbx_description
1 polymer ?
#
loop_
_entity_poly.entity_id
_entity_poly.type
_entity_poly.pdbx_seq_one_letter_code
_entity_poly.pdbx_strand_id
1 'polypeptide(L)'
;MSTVNAEVKKNNNENAISLIRRFTKRVQGSGVIPRVRSIRWSQRKPSHFKMKKSALVVLGKRKEYELLEKLGKLVEKKRGGRR
;
A
#
# COMPACT_ATOMS: atom_id res chain seq x y z
N MET A 1 -15.65 -4.95 23.39
CA MET A 1 -14.95 -3.67 23.20
C MET A 1 -15.07 -3.26 21.74
N SER A 2 -15.61 -2.08 21.42
CA SER A 2 -15.73 -1.64 20.02
C SER A 2 -14.37 -1.16 19.51
N THR A 3 -13.71 -1.95 18.68
CA THR A 3 -12.42 -1.60 18.07
C THR A 3 -12.66 -0.68 16.87
N VAL A 4 -12.70 0.63 17.12
CA VAL A 4 -12.83 1.60 16.04
C VAL A 4 -11.52 1.64 15.23
N ASN A 5 -11.58 1.11 14.01
CA ASN A 5 -10.41 0.96 13.13
C ASN A 5 -9.92 2.28 12.51
N ALA A 6 -10.83 3.22 12.26
CA ALA A 6 -10.54 4.55 11.77
C ALA A 6 -11.69 5.49 12.15
N GLU A 7 -11.37 6.59 12.82
CA GLU A 7 -12.31 7.65 13.17
C GLU A 7 -11.72 9.00 12.76
N VAL A 8 -12.57 9.91 12.31
CA VAL A 8 -12.19 11.30 12.05
C VAL A 8 -13.29 12.22 12.58
N LYS A 9 -12.92 13.14 13.47
CA LYS A 9 -13.80 14.22 13.93
C LYS A 9 -13.67 15.44 13.02
N LYS A 10 -14.78 16.14 12.81
CA LYS A 10 -14.85 17.37 12.00
C LYS A 10 -14.16 18.52 12.75
N ASN A 11 -13.35 19.29 12.03
CA ASN A 11 -12.78 20.53 12.57
C ASN A 11 -13.71 21.72 12.29
N ASN A 12 -13.62 22.77 13.12
CA ASN A 12 -14.56 23.91 13.11
C ASN A 12 -14.76 24.56 11.72
N ASN A 13 -13.71 24.71 10.90
CA ASN A 13 -13.78 25.32 9.55
C ASN A 13 -13.56 24.33 8.39
N GLU A 14 -13.84 23.04 8.58
CA GLU A 14 -13.59 22.04 7.53
C GLU A 14 -14.78 21.84 6.58
N ASN A 15 -14.51 21.89 5.27
CA ASN A 15 -15.45 21.48 4.22
C ASN A 15 -15.65 19.95 4.24
N ALA A 16 -16.87 19.47 3.98
CA ALA A 16 -17.24 18.06 3.93
C ALA A 16 -16.32 17.21 3.02
N ILE A 17 -15.88 17.76 1.88
CA ILE A 17 -14.98 17.06 0.94
C ILE A 17 -13.61 16.79 1.59
N SER A 18 -13.07 17.76 2.33
CA SER A 18 -11.80 17.63 3.05
C SER A 18 -11.88 16.58 4.16
N LEU A 19 -13.03 16.52 4.85
CA LEU A 19 -13.31 15.53 5.88
C LEU A 19 -13.34 14.11 5.30
N ILE A 20 -14.06 13.89 4.19
CA ILE A 20 -14.11 12.61 3.48
C ILE A 20 -12.70 12.19 3.05
N ARG A 21 -11.91 13.13 2.50
CA ARG A 21 -10.53 12.87 2.08
C ARG A 21 -9.64 12.41 3.23
N ARG A 22 -9.77 13.03 4.41
CA ARG A 22 -9.05 12.63 5.64
C ARG A 22 -9.47 11.26 6.11
N PHE A 23 -10.77 10.99 6.14
CA PHE A 23 -11.29 9.67 6.48
C PHE A 23 -10.76 8.59 5.54
N THR A 24 -10.84 8.80 4.22
CA THR A 24 -10.30 7.88 3.22
C THR A 24 -8.81 7.65 3.41
N LYS A 25 -8.02 8.70 3.68
CA LYS A 25 -6.59 8.56 3.97
C LYS A 25 -6.30 7.80 5.27
N ARG A 26 -7.10 8.03 6.32
CA ARG A 26 -6.98 7.30 7.60
C ARG A 26 -7.31 5.82 7.44
N VAL A 27 -8.34 5.48 6.66
CA VAL A 27 -8.73 4.10 6.33
C VAL A 27 -7.68 3.42 5.44
N GLN A 28 -7.12 4.13 4.47
CA GLN A 28 -6.02 3.61 3.64
C GLN A 28 -4.78 3.33 4.49
N GLY A 29 -4.40 4.26 5.37
CA GLY A 29 -3.25 4.13 6.26
C GLY A 29 -3.42 3.09 7.35
N SER A 30 -4.65 2.75 7.76
CA SER A 30 -4.90 1.71 8.77
C SER A 30 -4.65 0.30 8.26
N GLY A 31 -4.59 0.08 6.94
CA GLY A 31 -4.31 -1.23 6.36
C GLY A 31 -5.37 -2.31 6.64
N VAL A 32 -6.53 -1.93 7.17
CA VAL A 32 -7.59 -2.88 7.54
C VAL A 32 -8.19 -3.56 6.31
N ILE A 33 -8.43 -2.79 5.24
CA ILE A 33 -8.95 -3.34 3.99
C ILE A 33 -8.02 -4.42 3.38
N PRO A 34 -6.72 -4.17 3.16
CA PRO A 34 -5.84 -5.20 2.61
C PRO A 34 -5.70 -6.41 3.54
N ARG A 35 -5.70 -6.22 4.87
CA ARG A 35 -5.70 -7.33 5.84
C ARG A 35 -6.94 -8.20 5.72
N VAL A 36 -8.13 -7.62 5.77
CA VAL A 36 -9.40 -8.37 5.67
C VAL A 36 -9.48 -9.10 4.32
N ARG A 37 -9.01 -8.48 3.24
CA ARG A 37 -8.92 -9.13 1.93
C ARG A 37 -7.93 -10.30 1.92
N SER A 38 -6.78 -10.18 2.59
CA SER A 38 -5.76 -11.24 2.60
C SER A 38 -6.18 -12.47 3.39
N ILE A 39 -6.99 -12.32 4.44
CA ILE A 39 -7.47 -13.43 5.29
C ILE A 39 -8.82 -14.00 4.85
N ARG A 40 -9.45 -13.42 3.82
CA ARG A 40 -10.81 -13.80 3.37
C ARG A 40 -10.93 -15.28 3.02
N TRP A 41 -9.90 -15.84 2.39
CA TRP A 41 -9.88 -17.23 1.96
C TRP A 41 -8.69 -17.95 2.59
N SER A 42 -8.90 -19.21 2.97
CA SER A 42 -7.80 -20.07 3.42
C SER A 42 -6.88 -20.37 2.24
N GLN A 43 -5.58 -20.15 2.43
CA GLN A 43 -4.54 -20.44 1.46
C GLN A 43 -3.49 -21.32 2.13
N ARG A 44 -2.97 -22.32 1.42
CA ARG A 44 -1.87 -23.15 1.91
C ARG A 44 -0.61 -22.29 2.08
N LYS A 45 0.10 -22.47 3.20
CA LYS A 45 1.41 -21.84 3.41
C LYS A 45 2.37 -22.22 2.27
N PRO A 46 3.07 -21.26 1.64
CA PRO A 46 3.99 -21.56 0.56
C PRO A 46 5.15 -22.44 1.06
N SER A 47 5.67 -23.31 0.20
CA SER A 47 6.87 -24.10 0.49
C SER A 47 8.11 -23.19 0.52
N HIS A 48 9.17 -23.65 1.19
CA HIS A 48 10.46 -22.94 1.25
C HIS A 48 11.00 -22.59 -0.14
N PHE A 49 10.91 -23.52 -1.10
CA PHE A 49 11.32 -23.28 -2.48
C PHE A 49 10.52 -22.16 -3.15
N LYS A 50 9.19 -22.12 -2.97
CA LYS A 50 8.33 -21.07 -3.53
C LYS A 50 8.69 -19.69 -2.95
N MET A 51 8.97 -19.61 -1.65
CA MET A 51 9.44 -18.40 -0.98
C MET A 51 10.79 -17.92 -1.54
N LYS A 52 11.76 -18.84 -1.68
CA LYS A 52 13.07 -18.54 -2.27
C LYS A 52 12.95 -18.01 -3.69
N LYS A 53 12.12 -18.66 -4.52
CA LYS A 53 11.87 -18.22 -5.91
C LYS A 53 11.29 -16.80 -5.96
N SER A 54 10.30 -16.49 -5.11
CA SER A 54 9.75 -15.12 -5.06
C SER A 54 10.77 -14.08 -4.60
N ALA A 55 11.62 -14.42 -3.63
CA ALA A 55 12.67 -13.52 -3.15
C ALA A 55 13.69 -13.20 -4.24
N LEU A 56 14.12 -14.19 -5.03
CA LEU A 56 15.04 -13.98 -6.15
C LEU A 56 14.49 -13.03 -7.21
N VAL A 57 13.18 -13.10 -7.51
CA VAL A 57 12.53 -12.18 -8.45
C VAL A 57 12.56 -10.74 -7.92
N VAL A 58 12.30 -10.54 -6.63
CA VAL A 58 12.34 -9.21 -5.99
C VAL A 58 13.76 -8.63 -6.03
N LEU A 59 14.77 -9.44 -5.72
CA LEU A 59 16.17 -9.02 -5.80
C LEU A 59 16.59 -8.67 -7.22
N GLY A 60 16.15 -9.43 -8.22
CA GLY A 60 16.41 -9.13 -9.64
C GLY A 60 15.84 -7.77 -10.05
N LYS A 61 14.56 -7.52 -9.72
CA LYS A 61 13.90 -6.22 -10.01
C LYS A 61 14.58 -5.04 -9.30
N ARG A 62 15.07 -5.25 -8.09
CA ARG A 62 15.81 -4.23 -7.34
C ARG A 62 17.13 -3.88 -8.03
N LYS A 63 17.89 -4.89 -8.46
CA LYS A 63 19.15 -4.67 -9.22
C LYS A 63 18.90 -3.92 -10.53
N GLU A 64 17.85 -4.29 -11.25
CA GLU A 64 17.46 -3.63 -12.50
C GLU A 64 17.11 -2.15 -12.24
N TYR A 65 16.32 -1.87 -11.20
CA TYR A 65 16.01 -0.51 -10.80
C TYR A 65 17.26 0.31 -10.45
N GLU A 66 18.16 -0.25 -9.62
CA GLU A 66 19.42 0.40 -9.24
C GLU A 66 20.33 0.67 -10.45
N LEU A 67 20.33 -0.22 -11.45
CA LEU A 67 21.05 0.00 -12.71
C LEU A 67 20.44 1.15 -13.53
N LEU A 68 19.12 1.14 -13.70
CA LEU A 68 18.40 2.20 -14.43
C LEU A 68 18.54 3.56 -13.76
N GLU A 69 18.56 3.59 -12.43
CA GLU A 69 18.83 4.77 -11.61
C GLU A 69 20.23 5.33 -11.90
N LYS A 70 21.26 4.48 -11.88
CA LYS A 70 22.63 4.87 -12.22
C LYS A 70 22.78 5.36 -13.67
N LEU A 71 22.01 4.79 -14.59
CA LEU A 71 22.00 5.19 -16.01
C LEU A 71 21.18 6.45 -16.28
N GLY A 72 20.49 7.01 -15.27
CA GLY A 72 19.59 8.16 -15.44
C GLY A 72 18.37 7.88 -16.33
N LYS A 73 18.05 6.60 -16.59
CA LYS A 73 16.95 6.16 -17.46
C LYS A 73 15.63 5.95 -16.72
N LEU A 74 15.55 6.38 -15.46
CA LEU A 74 14.31 6.28 -14.71
C LEU A 74 13.27 7.22 -15.32
N VAL A 75 12.16 6.63 -15.76
CA VAL A 75 10.98 7.41 -16.11
C VAL A 75 10.55 8.17 -14.86
N GLU A 76 10.43 9.49 -14.96
CA GLU A 76 9.88 10.31 -13.89
C GLU A 76 8.53 9.73 -13.50
N LYS A 77 8.44 9.20 -12.28
CA LYS A 77 7.16 8.78 -11.72
C LYS A 77 6.33 10.05 -11.59
N LYS A 78 5.40 10.27 -12.53
CA LYS A 78 4.31 11.24 -12.34
C LYS A 78 3.71 10.90 -10.98
N ARG A 79 3.99 11.73 -9.97
CA ARG A 79 3.49 11.53 -8.60
C ARG A 79 2.01 11.28 -8.75
N GLY A 80 1.59 10.04 -8.44
CA GLY A 80 0.32 9.49 -8.89
C GLY A 80 -0.77 10.55 -8.81
N GLY A 81 -1.27 10.96 -9.98
CA GLY A 81 -2.40 11.87 -10.07
C GLY A 81 -3.48 11.29 -9.18
N ARG A 82 -3.85 12.06 -8.17
CA ARG A 82 -4.97 11.81 -7.28
C ARG A 82 -6.24 11.79 -8.13
N ARG A 83 -6.52 10.67 -8.78
CA ARG A 83 -7.87 10.32 -9.21
C ARG A 83 -8.65 9.92 -7.97
#